data_AF-A0A373CI78-F1
#
_entry.id   AF-A0A373CI78-F1
#
_cell.length_a   1.000
_cell.length_b   1.000
_cell.length_c   1.000
_cell.angle_alpha   90.00
_cell.angle_beta   90.00
_cell.angle_gamma   90.00
#
_symmetry.space_group_name_H-M   'P 1'
#
loop_
_entity.id
_entity.type
_entity.pdbx_description
1 polymer ?
#
loop_
_entity_poly.entity_id
_entity_poly.type
_entity_poly.pdbx_seq_one_letter_code
_entity_poly.pdbx_strand_id
1 'polypeptide(L)'
;MYFLSWRQPLATVTFNRHLKKCCDELGIEYRSSHKLRFSTASIMYKNGMEDTELQKLLGHTTLSMTRHYLCNITSNEETANKMAAILG
;
A
#
# COMPACT_ATOMS: atom_id res chain seq x y z
N MET A 1 2.10 10.87 5.29
CA MET A 1 2.25 10.04 6.51
C MET A 1 3.27 10.73 7.38
N TYR A 2 2.87 11.16 8.57
CA TYR A 2 3.76 11.82 9.53
C TYR A 2 4.25 10.77 10.53
N PHE A 3 5.54 10.80 10.82
CA PHE A 3 6.14 9.98 11.87
C PHE A 3 6.46 10.87 13.06
N LEU A 4 6.38 10.34 14.27
CA LEU A 4 6.62 11.08 15.49
C LEU A 4 7.69 10.38 16.32
N SER A 5 8.59 11.18 16.91
CA SER A 5 9.57 10.74 17.90
C SER A 5 9.58 11.76 19.02
N TRP A 6 9.35 11.34 20.27
CA TRP A 6 9.28 12.26 21.42
C TRP A 6 8.38 13.48 21.18
N ARG A 7 7.20 13.25 20.58
CA ARG A 7 6.21 14.27 20.16
C ARG A 7 6.69 15.29 19.12
N GLN A 8 7.86 15.10 18.51
CA GLN A 8 8.37 15.91 17.41
C GLN A 8 8.18 15.20 16.07
N PRO A 9 7.92 15.94 14.97
CA PRO A 9 7.89 15.37 13.62
C PRO A 9 9.22 14.71 13.28
N LEU A 10 9.17 13.41 13.00
CA LEU A 10 10.30 12.64 12.52
C LEU A 10 10.35 12.71 11.00
N ALA A 11 11.52 13.05 10.48
CA ALA A 11 11.74 13.04 9.03
C ALA A 11 11.53 11.64 8.46
N THR A 12 10.86 11.56 7.30
CA THR A 12 10.60 10.30 6.58
C THR A 12 11.86 9.50 6.32
N VAL A 13 12.98 10.17 6.02
CA VAL A 13 14.29 9.52 5.81
C VAL A 13 14.81 8.84 7.07
N THR A 14 14.60 9.44 8.25
CA THR A 14 15.01 8.87 9.52
C THR A 14 14.17 7.66 9.88
N PHE A 15 12.85 7.75 9.70
CA PHE A 15 11.97 6.59 9.86
C PHE A 15 12.39 5.43 8.95
N ASN A 16 12.62 5.71 7.66
CA ASN A 16 13.02 4.68 6.70
C ASN A 16 14.39 4.07 6.99
N ARG A 17 15.33 4.85 7.54
CA ARG A 17 16.63 4.32 7.99
C ARG A 17 16.47 3.36 9.16
N HIS A 18 15.64 3.70 10.15
CA HIS A 18 15.34 2.81 11.27
C HIS A 18 14.62 1.54 10.79
N LEU A 19 13.63 1.70 9.90
CA LEU A 19 12.94 0.59 9.28
C LEU A 19 13.92 -0.35 8.54
N LYS A 20 14.84 0.21 7.74
CA LYS A 20 15.86 -0.58 7.05
C LYS A 20 16.73 -1.36 8.03
N LYS A 21 17.20 -0.71 9.10
CA LYS A 21 18.00 -1.37 10.13
C LYS A 21 17.26 -2.57 10.74
N CYS A 22 15.99 -2.41 11.09
CA CYS A 22 15.19 -3.53 11.61
C CYS A 22 15.01 -4.65 10.57
N CYS A 23 14.79 -4.32 9.29
CA CYS A 23 14.70 -5.31 8.22
C CYS A 23 16.02 -6.09 8.06
N ASP A 24 17.16 -5.40 8.07
CA ASP A 24 18.49 -6.01 7.95
C ASP A 24 18.76 -6.96 9.13
N GLU A 25 18.41 -6.56 10.36
CA GLU A 25 18.55 -7.39 11.58
C GLU A 25 17.68 -8.66 11.54
N LEU A 26 16.52 -8.59 10.89
CA LEU A 26 15.59 -9.73 10.74
C LEU A 26 15.84 -10.56 9.48
N GLY A 27 16.78 -10.15 8.61
CA GLY A 27 17.03 -10.81 7.33
C GLY A 27 15.87 -10.69 6.32
N ILE A 28 15.04 -9.65 6.43
CA ILE A 28 13.89 -9.41 5.56
C ILE A 28 14.24 -8.36 4.50
N GLU A 29 13.72 -8.51 3.29
CA GLU A 29 13.90 -7.51 2.23
C GLU A 29 13.34 -6.15 2.65
N TYR A 30 14.19 -5.11 2.61
CA TYR A 30 13.77 -3.76 2.91
C TYR A 30 12.79 -3.21 1.87
N ARG A 31 11.68 -2.66 2.35
CA ARG A 31 10.75 -1.85 1.57
C ARG A 31 10.49 -0.54 2.31
N SER A 32 10.43 0.58 1.58
CA SER A 32 10.16 1.87 2.20
C SER A 32 8.76 1.92 2.82
N SER A 33 8.57 2.81 3.79
CA SER A 33 7.28 2.99 4.47
C SER A 33 6.12 3.29 3.53
N HIS A 34 6.38 3.97 2.41
CA HIS A 34 5.40 4.21 1.37
C HIS A 34 5.03 2.93 0.62
N LYS A 35 6.01 2.08 0.28
CA LYS A 35 5.79 0.77 -0.37
C LYS A 35 5.08 -0.22 0.53
N LEU A 36 5.36 -0.20 1.84
CA LEU A 36 4.61 -0.98 2.81
C LEU A 36 3.13 -0.56 2.83
N ARG A 37 2.85 0.75 2.83
CA ARG A 37 1.48 1.27 2.76
C ARG A 37 0.74 0.83 1.49
N PHE A 38 1.41 0.79 0.33
CA PHE A 38 0.86 0.20 -0.89
C PHE A 38 0.51 -1.27 -0.73
N SER A 39 1.42 -2.04 -0.12
CA SER A 39 1.23 -3.48 0.11
C SER A 39 0.05 -3.74 1.05
N THR A 40 -0.07 -2.97 2.13
CA THR A 40 -1.20 -3.05 3.06
C THR A 40 -2.53 -2.76 2.37
N ALA A 41 -2.60 -1.67 1.59
CA ALA A 41 -3.81 -1.35 0.82
C ALA A 41 -4.19 -2.48 -0.14
N SER A 42 -3.17 -3.07 -0.78
CA SER A 42 -3.36 -4.14 -1.74
C SER A 42 -3.90 -5.42 -1.11
N ILE A 43 -3.35 -5.81 0.03
CA ILE A 43 -3.78 -7.00 0.77
C ILE A 43 -5.23 -6.83 1.26
N MET A 44 -5.57 -5.66 1.80
CA MET A 44 -6.92 -5.38 2.29
C MET A 44 -7.95 -5.42 1.18
N TYR A 45 -7.62 -4.85 0.02
CA TYR A 45 -8.49 -4.93 -1.15
C TYR A 45 -8.68 -6.37 -1.65
N LYS A 46 -7.59 -7.16 -1.74
CA LYS A 46 -7.67 -8.59 -2.10
C LYS A 46 -8.52 -9.40 -1.12
N ASN A 47 -8.54 -9.01 0.15
CA ASN A 47 -9.35 -9.65 1.18
C ASN A 47 -10.83 -9.18 1.17
N GLY A 48 -11.25 -8.42 0.17
CA GLY A 48 -12.65 -8.02 -0.03
C GLY A 48 -13.07 -6.76 0.74
N MET A 49 -12.12 -5.93 1.19
CA MET A 49 -12.46 -4.63 1.78
C MET A 49 -13.03 -3.68 0.71
N GLU A 50 -14.16 -3.05 1.02
CA GLU A 50 -14.82 -2.10 0.14
C GLU A 50 -13.99 -0.84 -0.13
N ASP A 51 -14.09 -0.29 -1.34
CA ASP A 51 -13.35 0.89 -1.81
C ASP A 51 -13.48 2.08 -0.82
N THR A 52 -14.68 2.28 -0.28
CA THR A 52 -14.99 3.38 0.64
C THR A 52 -14.41 3.19 2.04
N GLU A 53 -14.32 1.95 2.52
CA GLU A 53 -13.68 1.60 3.79
C GLU A 53 -12.17 1.73 3.67
N LEU A 54 -11.62 1.24 2.56
CA LEU A 54 -10.21 1.36 2.25
C LEU A 54 -9.79 2.84 2.11
N GLN A 55 -10.62 3.68 1.48
CA GLN A 55 -10.40 5.12 1.40
C GLN A 55 -10.31 5.78 2.78
N LYS A 56 -11.24 5.46 3.68
CA LYS A 56 -11.25 5.97 5.06
C LYS A 56 -10.01 5.52 5.82
N LEU A 57 -9.66 4.24 5.72
CA LEU A 57 -8.49 3.66 6.38
C LEU A 57 -7.18 4.31 5.90
N LEU A 58 -7.06 4.55 4.60
CA LEU A 58 -5.90 5.23 4.04
C LEU A 58 -5.94 6.75 4.25
N GLY A 59 -7.01 7.33 4.77
CA GLY A 59 -7.13 8.78 4.95
C GLY A 59 -7.03 9.55 3.62
N HIS A 60 -7.59 8.98 2.55
CA HIS A 60 -7.60 9.60 1.23
C HIS A 60 -8.85 10.46 1.02
N THR A 61 -8.65 11.64 0.45
CA THR A 61 -9.75 12.58 0.17
C THR A 61 -10.63 12.12 -0.99
N THR A 62 -10.06 11.35 -1.94
CA THR A 62 -10.79 10.86 -3.11
C THR A 62 -10.57 9.37 -3.33
N LEU A 63 -11.56 8.69 -3.94
CA LEU A 63 -11.45 7.29 -4.34
C LEU A 63 -10.35 7.05 -5.38
N SER A 64 -10.06 8.04 -6.23
CA SER A 64 -8.98 7.96 -7.21
C SER A 64 -7.61 7.74 -6.55
N MET A 65 -7.34 8.44 -5.43
CA MET A 65 -6.12 8.24 -4.65
C MET A 65 -6.04 6.82 -4.08
N THR A 66 -7.17 6.23 -3.66
CA THR A 66 -7.22 4.84 -3.19
C THR A 66 -6.97 3.86 -4.33
N ARG A 67 -7.61 4.06 -5.48
CA ARG A 67 -7.41 3.20 -6.67
C ARG A 67 -5.99 3.26 -7.21
N HIS A 68 -5.30 4.40 -7.08
CA HIS A 68 -3.88 4.48 -7.40
C HIS A 68 -3.04 3.46 -6.61
N TYR A 69 -3.44 3.12 -5.38
CA TYR A 69 -2.78 2.09 -4.57
C TYR A 69 -3.11 0.67 -5.03
N LEU A 70 -4.17 0.50 -5.82
CA LEU A 70 -4.64 -0.78 -6.34
C LEU A 70 -4.19 -1.08 -7.77
N CYS A 71 -3.72 -0.06 -8.50
CA CYS A 71 -3.35 -0.14 -9.90
C CYS A 71 -2.22 -1.15 -10.20
N ASN A 72 -1.48 -1.61 -9.17
CA ASN A 72 -0.43 -2.62 -9.32
C ASN A 72 -0.92 -4.06 -9.01
N ILE A 73 -2.21 -4.25 -8.71
CA ILE A 73 -2.75 -5.53 -8.23
C ILE A 73 -3.57 -6.24 -9.29
N THR A 74 -4.31 -5.49 -10.09
CA THR A 74 -4.92 -6.00 -11.31
C THR A 74 -3.78 -6.28 -12.29
N SER A 75 -3.19 -7.47 -12.18
CA SER A 75 -2.37 -8.03 -13.25
C SER A 75 -3.16 -7.86 -14.54
N ASN A 76 -2.50 -7.47 -15.63
CA ASN A 76 -3.13 -7.49 -16.95
C ASN A 76 -3.78 -8.85 -17.24
N GLU A 77 -3.33 -9.94 -16.59
CA GLU A 77 -3.98 -11.26 -16.66
C GLU A 77 -5.38 -11.31 -16.04
N GLU A 78 -5.65 -10.70 -14.88
CA GLU A 78 -7.01 -10.72 -14.31
C GLU A 78 -7.99 -9.93 -15.16
N THR A 79 -7.53 -8.82 -15.74
CA THR A 79 -8.31 -8.01 -16.69
C THR A 79 -8.49 -8.76 -18.02
N ALA A 80 -7.46 -9.43 -18.53
CA ALA A 80 -7.52 -10.23 -19.75
C ALA A 80 -8.44 -11.45 -19.57
N ASN A 81 -8.38 -12.12 -18.42
CA ASN A 81 -9.22 -13.29 -18.12
C ASN A 81 -10.70 -12.90 -17.97
N LYS A 82 -11.00 -11.75 -17.34
CA LYS A 82 -12.37 -11.23 -17.27
C LYS A 82 -12.90 -10.79 -18.64
N MET A 83 -12.07 -10.16 -19.47
CA MET A 83 -12.43 -9.81 -20.84
C MET A 83 -12.66 -11.05 -21.71
N ALA A 84 -11.80 -12.08 -21.60
CA ALA A 84 -11.95 -13.34 -22.31
C ALA A 84 -13.23 -14.08 -21.92
N ALA A 85 -13.65 -14.01 -20.65
CA ALA A 85 -14.89 -14.62 -20.19
C ALA A 85 -16.17 -13.90 -20.67
N ILE A 86 -16.07 -12.63 -21.08
CA ILE A 86 -17.21 -11.82 -21.57
C ILE A 86 -17.29 -11.85 -23.11
N LEU A 87 -16.14 -12.01 -23.79
CA LEU A 87 -16.01 -11.99 -25.25
C LEU A 87 -15.87 -13.40 -25.88
N GLY A 88 -15.84 -14.45 -25.06
CA GLY A 88 -16.03 -15.84 -25.49
C GLY A 88 -17.50 -16.23 -25.59
#